data_AF-E5F8Z1-F1
#
_entry.id   AF-E5F8Z1-F1
#
_cell.length_a   1.000
_cell.length_b   1.000
_cell.length_c   1.000
_cell.angle_alpha   90.00
_cell.angle_beta   90.00
_cell.angle_gamma   90.00
#
_symmetry.space_group_name_H-M   'P 1'
#
loop_
_entity.id
_entity.type
_entity.pdbx_description
1 polymer ?
#
loop_
_entity_poly.entity_id
_entity_poly.type
_entity_poly.pdbx_seq_one_letter_code
_entity_poly.pdbx_strand_id
1 'polypeptide(L)'
;MKKELISSGSALVKVLKGERIVTTTSIIDEYGQTKAFIESQLVKYPNTLKDYKKDLEINPPNPLAHSDFDKDEDPVILPIKDLMKDIDLAIKNNDFSNYTKAYKKILISIFYPSLFYPKLISEDEQCCLFSLINEAKKGFFFDFSAYNIISELIVVNVIDPQHKLNKEHIYTTLRKLEECNAKIGLIFCENPAEEKYLDRVKEISKDEGLYIFLISRNNLMEMIKEFSTIGEQTFDVLRSMFKTYPGKV
;
A
#
# COMPACT_ATOMS: atom_id res chain seq x y z
N MET A 1 10.87 -5.07 -24.14
CA MET A 1 10.93 -5.32 -25.60
C MET A 1 12.28 -5.02 -26.28
N LYS A 2 12.74 -3.77 -26.50
CA LYS A 2 14.03 -3.53 -27.23
C LYS A 2 15.25 -4.21 -26.60
N LYS A 3 15.43 -4.04 -25.28
CA LYS A 3 16.52 -4.69 -24.53
C LYS A 3 16.40 -6.22 -24.56
N GLU A 4 15.19 -6.75 -24.42
CA GLU A 4 14.92 -8.20 -24.52
C GLU A 4 15.29 -8.76 -25.89
N LEU A 5 14.86 -8.11 -26.98
CA LEU A 5 15.15 -8.55 -28.35
C LEU A 5 16.67 -8.53 -28.66
N ILE A 6 17.40 -7.56 -28.09
CA ILE A 6 18.87 -7.52 -28.18
C ILE A 6 19.49 -8.68 -27.39
N SER A 7 19.00 -8.95 -26.18
CA SER A 7 19.51 -10.03 -25.33
C SER A 7 19.18 -11.44 -25.87
N SER A 8 18.03 -11.59 -26.54
CA SER A 8 17.59 -12.86 -27.12
C SER A 8 18.21 -13.16 -28.49
N GLY A 9 18.98 -12.23 -29.05
CA GLY A 9 19.56 -12.37 -30.38
C GLY A 9 18.50 -12.45 -31.49
N SER A 10 17.41 -11.69 -31.36
CA SER A 10 16.33 -11.65 -32.35
C SER A 10 16.85 -11.35 -33.76
N ALA A 11 16.17 -11.87 -34.79
CA ALA A 11 16.43 -11.54 -36.19
C ALA A 11 16.30 -10.03 -36.51
N LEU A 12 15.65 -9.26 -35.62
CA LEU A 12 15.54 -7.80 -35.72
C LEU A 12 16.79 -7.04 -35.24
N VAL A 13 17.76 -7.74 -34.62
CA VAL A 13 19.00 -7.13 -34.13
C VAL A 13 19.93 -6.85 -35.30
N LYS A 14 20.31 -5.58 -35.47
CA LYS A 14 21.30 -5.14 -36.46
C LYS A 14 22.55 -4.64 -35.73
N VAL A 15 23.73 -4.85 -36.33
CA VAL A 15 24.99 -4.29 -35.81
C VAL A 15 25.29 -3.00 -36.57
N LEU A 16 25.34 -1.88 -35.84
CA LEU A 16 25.61 -0.55 -36.39
C LEU A 16 26.79 0.04 -35.62
N LYS A 17 27.89 0.31 -36.32
CA LYS A 17 29.15 0.83 -35.73
C LYS A 17 29.66 0.02 -34.52
N GLY A 18 29.47 -1.31 -34.55
CA GLY A 18 29.91 -2.21 -33.48
C GLY A 18 28.89 -2.41 -32.35
N GLU A 19 27.82 -1.62 -32.30
CA GLU A 19 26.75 -1.78 -31.31
C GLU A 19 25.57 -2.58 -31.87
N ARG A 20 25.00 -3.46 -31.03
CA ARG A 20 23.77 -4.21 -31.35
C ARG A 20 22.55 -3.33 -31.08
N ILE A 21 21.78 -3.02 -32.13
CA ILE A 21 20.66 -2.09 -32.07
C ILE A 21 19.41 -2.74 -32.67
N VAL A 22 18.26 -2.50 -32.05
CA VAL A 22 16.92 -2.78 -32.60
C VAL A 22 16.18 -1.45 -32.75
N THR A 23 15.72 -1.14 -33.96
CA THR A 23 14.99 0.11 -34.22
C THR A 23 13.50 -0.04 -33.92
N THR A 24 12.84 1.06 -33.57
CA THR A 24 11.39 1.06 -33.34
C THR A 24 10.65 0.66 -34.62
N THR A 25 11.13 1.12 -35.78
CA THR A 25 10.58 0.79 -37.10
C THR A 25 10.61 -0.72 -37.36
N SER A 26 11.74 -1.40 -37.12
CA SER A 26 11.83 -2.87 -37.31
C SER A 26 10.89 -3.67 -36.41
N ILE A 27 10.58 -3.14 -35.22
CA ILE A 27 9.60 -3.78 -34.32
C ILE A 27 8.18 -3.59 -34.86
N ILE A 28 7.86 -2.38 -35.33
CA ILE A 28 6.54 -2.07 -35.88
C ILE A 28 6.29 -2.84 -37.18
N ASP A 29 7.31 -2.99 -38.02
CA ASP A 29 7.20 -3.74 -39.29
C ASP A 29 6.94 -5.23 -39.03
N GLU A 30 7.61 -5.82 -38.03
CA GLU A 30 7.48 -7.24 -37.69
C GLU A 30 6.20 -7.56 -36.90
N TYR A 31 5.91 -6.77 -35.88
CA TYR A 31 4.84 -7.04 -34.91
C TYR A 31 3.57 -6.21 -35.13
N GLY A 32 3.60 -5.27 -36.08
CA GLY A 32 2.48 -4.39 -36.40
C GLY A 32 2.11 -3.41 -35.28
N GLN A 33 1.43 -2.33 -35.66
CA GLN A 33 0.85 -1.36 -34.72
C GLN A 33 -0.64 -1.08 -35.03
N THR A 34 -1.13 -1.52 -36.18
CA THR A 34 -2.46 -1.15 -36.66
C THR A 34 -3.52 -2.14 -36.17
N LYS A 35 -4.74 -1.63 -35.99
CA LYS A 35 -5.91 -2.45 -35.65
C LYS A 35 -6.10 -3.62 -36.62
N ALA A 36 -5.93 -3.37 -37.92
CA ALA A 36 -6.05 -4.41 -38.96
C ALA A 36 -5.00 -5.53 -38.79
N PHE A 37 -3.78 -5.20 -38.39
CA PHE A 37 -2.76 -6.21 -38.10
C PHE A 37 -3.16 -7.05 -36.87
N ILE A 38 -3.58 -6.39 -35.79
CA ILE A 38 -4.04 -7.08 -34.57
C ILE A 38 -5.20 -8.01 -34.88
N GLU A 39 -6.20 -7.56 -35.65
CA GLU A 39 -7.32 -8.39 -36.11
C GLU A 39 -6.84 -9.62 -36.89
N SER A 40 -5.87 -9.46 -37.79
CA SER A 40 -5.30 -10.58 -38.55
C SER A 40 -4.59 -11.61 -37.65
N GLN A 41 -3.94 -11.17 -36.58
CA GLN A 41 -3.30 -12.06 -35.60
C GLN A 41 -4.33 -12.78 -34.73
N LEU A 42 -5.40 -12.09 -34.32
CA LEU A 42 -6.49 -12.70 -33.55
C LEU A 42 -7.25 -13.76 -34.35
N VAL A 43 -7.37 -13.59 -35.67
CA VAL A 43 -7.93 -14.62 -36.55
C VAL A 43 -6.99 -15.83 -36.66
N LYS A 44 -5.67 -15.60 -36.81
CA LYS A 44 -4.66 -16.67 -36.89
C LYS A 44 -4.51 -17.43 -35.58
N TYR A 45 -4.63 -16.74 -34.45
CA TYR A 45 -4.44 -17.30 -33.12
C TYR A 45 -5.66 -16.99 -32.23
N PRO A 46 -6.80 -17.67 -32.45
CA PRO A 46 -8.07 -17.35 -31.81
C PRO A 46 -8.07 -17.57 -30.29
N ASN A 47 -7.16 -18.41 -29.79
CA ASN A 47 -7.05 -18.72 -28.37
C ASN A 47 -6.15 -17.73 -27.62
N THR A 48 -5.31 -16.94 -28.29
CA THR A 48 -4.32 -16.07 -27.63
C THR A 48 -4.94 -15.10 -26.64
N LEU A 49 -6.14 -14.60 -26.93
CA LEU A 49 -6.84 -13.67 -26.03
C LEU A 49 -7.40 -14.38 -24.80
N LYS A 50 -7.82 -15.66 -24.92
CA LYS A 50 -8.23 -16.49 -23.78
C LYS A 50 -7.03 -16.88 -22.93
N ASP A 51 -5.94 -17.29 -23.57
CA ASP A 51 -4.72 -17.70 -22.90
C ASP A 51 -4.09 -16.51 -22.16
N TYR A 52 -4.04 -15.34 -22.79
CA TYR A 52 -3.60 -14.09 -22.15
C TYR A 52 -4.44 -13.71 -20.93
N LYS A 53 -5.77 -13.84 -21.00
CA LYS A 53 -6.64 -13.56 -19.85
C LYS A 53 -6.39 -14.54 -18.70
N LYS A 54 -6.24 -15.83 -19.01
CA LYS A 54 -5.89 -16.85 -17.99
C LYS A 54 -4.53 -16.56 -17.38
N ASP A 55 -3.54 -16.22 -18.17
CA ASP A 55 -2.21 -15.87 -17.68
C ASP A 55 -2.24 -14.61 -16.80
N LEU A 56 -3.05 -13.60 -17.14
CA LEU A 56 -3.26 -12.42 -16.29
C LEU A 56 -3.96 -12.74 -14.97
N GLU A 57 -4.90 -13.69 -14.96
CA GLU A 57 -5.57 -14.14 -13.73
C GLU A 57 -4.62 -14.92 -12.83
N ILE A 58 -3.77 -15.77 -13.41
CA ILE A 58 -2.81 -16.60 -12.68
C ILE A 58 -1.59 -15.78 -12.22
N ASN A 59 -1.11 -14.88 -13.08
CA ASN A 59 0.08 -14.06 -12.88
C ASN A 59 -0.23 -12.60 -13.24
N PRO A 60 -1.01 -11.90 -12.40
CA PRO A 60 -1.26 -10.48 -12.63
C PRO A 60 0.07 -9.71 -12.64
N PRO A 61 0.22 -8.70 -13.51
CA PRO A 61 1.41 -7.87 -13.51
C PRO A 61 1.55 -7.21 -12.15
N ASN A 62 2.79 -7.09 -11.68
CA ASN A 62 3.06 -6.38 -10.44
C ASN A 62 2.50 -4.94 -10.54
N PRO A 63 1.92 -4.42 -9.46
CA PRO A 63 1.57 -3.01 -9.41
C PRO A 63 2.83 -2.18 -9.71
N LEU A 64 2.63 -1.07 -10.44
CA LEU A 64 3.71 -0.17 -10.82
C LEU A 64 4.50 0.22 -9.57
N ALA A 65 5.83 0.15 -9.61
CA ALA A 65 6.62 0.60 -8.49
C ALA A 65 6.60 2.14 -8.45
N HIS A 66 6.81 2.74 -7.27
CA HIS A 66 6.95 4.19 -7.18
C HIS A 66 8.06 4.73 -8.11
N SER A 67 9.16 3.99 -8.25
CA SER A 67 10.25 4.31 -9.18
C SER A 67 9.83 4.40 -10.65
N ASP A 68 8.71 3.76 -11.03
CA ASP A 68 8.18 3.86 -12.40
C ASP A 68 7.49 5.21 -12.64
N PHE A 69 7.00 5.86 -11.59
CA PHE A 69 6.41 7.20 -11.60
C PHE A 69 7.44 8.31 -11.32
N ASP A 70 8.53 8.01 -10.60
CA ASP A 70 9.59 8.98 -10.27
C ASP A 70 10.41 9.50 -11.48
N LYS A 71 10.01 9.16 -12.72
CA LYS A 71 10.62 9.70 -13.96
C LYS A 71 10.10 11.10 -14.31
N ASP A 72 9.04 11.56 -13.65
CA ASP A 72 8.47 12.89 -13.79
C ASP A 72 9.17 13.90 -12.84
N GLU A 73 9.00 15.22 -13.08
CA GLU A 73 9.69 16.29 -12.32
C GLU A 73 9.35 16.31 -10.82
N ASP A 74 8.21 15.74 -10.43
CA ASP A 74 7.76 15.57 -9.05
C ASP A 74 7.80 14.07 -8.66
N PRO A 75 8.83 13.61 -7.92
CA PRO A 75 8.88 12.22 -7.48
C PRO A 75 7.67 11.90 -6.59
N VAL A 76 7.06 10.74 -6.82
CA VAL A 76 5.92 10.24 -6.02
C VAL A 76 6.39 9.91 -4.60
N ILE A 77 7.65 9.52 -4.44
CA ILE A 77 8.30 9.45 -3.15
C ILE A 77 8.79 10.86 -2.77
N LEU A 78 7.90 11.66 -2.19
CA LEU A 78 8.35 12.78 -1.35
C LEU A 78 9.35 12.23 -0.33
N PRO A 79 10.47 12.93 -0.05
CA PRO A 79 11.42 12.46 0.95
C PRO A 79 10.65 12.28 2.26
N ILE A 80 10.46 11.02 2.70
CA ILE A 80 9.68 10.72 3.92
C ILE A 80 10.21 11.56 5.10
N LYS A 81 11.52 11.82 5.12
CA LYS A 81 12.19 12.72 6.06
C LYS A 81 11.59 14.13 6.11
N ASP A 82 11.20 14.70 4.98
CA ASP A 82 10.58 16.04 4.94
C ASP A 82 9.12 15.98 5.43
N LEU A 83 8.38 14.93 5.07
CA LEU A 83 7.03 14.71 5.63
C LEU A 83 7.05 14.51 7.15
N MET A 84 8.11 13.91 7.70
CA MET A 84 8.29 13.81 9.16
C MET A 84 8.51 15.18 9.81
N LYS A 85 9.24 16.09 9.14
CA LYS A 85 9.39 17.48 9.63
C LYS A 85 8.06 18.21 9.59
N ASP A 86 7.23 17.95 8.58
CA ASP A 86 5.89 18.54 8.48
C ASP A 86 5.01 18.10 9.66
N ILE A 87 5.10 16.83 10.08
CA ILE A 87 4.45 16.36 11.31
C ILE A 87 4.94 17.18 12.52
N ASP A 88 6.26 17.30 12.70
CA ASP A 88 6.83 17.99 13.87
C ASP A 88 6.44 19.48 13.91
N LEU A 89 6.44 20.14 12.74
CA LEU A 89 5.97 21.52 12.58
C LEU A 89 4.48 21.66 12.89
N ALA A 90 3.65 20.73 12.39
CA ALA A 90 2.22 20.73 12.63
C ALA A 90 1.90 20.55 14.12
N ILE A 91 2.59 19.64 14.82
CA ILE A 91 2.47 19.46 16.28
C ILE A 91 2.83 20.76 17.00
N LYS A 92 3.96 21.38 16.65
CA LYS A 92 4.43 22.63 17.28
C LYS A 92 3.44 23.79 17.10
N ASN A 93 2.76 23.83 15.94
CA ASN A 93 1.83 24.90 15.59
C ASN A 93 0.37 24.58 15.96
N ASN A 94 0.10 23.41 16.57
CA ASN A 94 -1.25 22.91 16.84
C ASN A 94 -2.14 22.88 15.58
N ASP A 95 -1.56 22.47 14.45
CA ASP A 95 -2.24 22.43 13.15
C ASP A 95 -2.64 21.00 12.79
N PHE A 96 -3.83 20.61 13.25
CA PHE A 96 -4.33 19.25 13.02
C PHE A 96 -4.53 18.94 11.53
N SER A 97 -4.91 19.93 10.73
CA SER A 97 -5.12 19.72 9.29
C SER A 97 -3.82 19.36 8.57
N ASN A 98 -2.73 20.05 8.87
CA ASN A 98 -1.43 19.73 8.28
C ASN A 98 -0.85 18.44 8.85
N TYR A 99 -1.10 18.15 10.13
CA TYR A 99 -0.75 16.87 10.76
C TYR A 99 -1.39 15.68 10.03
N THR A 100 -2.71 15.71 9.81
CA THR A 100 -3.43 14.61 9.14
C THR A 100 -3.05 14.48 7.67
N LYS A 101 -2.77 15.59 6.97
CA LYS A 101 -2.24 15.59 5.60
C LYS A 101 -0.86 14.95 5.51
N ALA A 102 0.04 15.26 6.43
CA ALA A 102 1.38 14.67 6.46
C ALA A 102 1.29 13.15 6.73
N TYR A 103 0.45 12.73 7.68
CA TYR A 103 0.17 11.32 7.94
C TYR A 103 -0.38 10.59 6.70
N LYS A 104 -1.40 11.14 6.04
CA LYS A 104 -1.96 10.55 4.80
C LYS A 104 -0.87 10.34 3.74
N LYS A 105 -0.02 11.35 3.52
CA LYS A 105 1.09 11.24 2.56
C LYS A 105 2.08 10.15 2.95
N ILE A 106 2.55 10.13 4.20
CA ILE A 106 3.50 9.11 4.69
C ILE A 106 2.92 7.71 4.53
N LEU A 107 1.69 7.50 4.99
CA LEU A 107 1.05 6.19 4.96
C LEU A 107 0.84 5.71 3.53
N ILE A 108 0.44 6.57 2.59
CA ILE A 108 0.36 6.20 1.16
C ILE A 108 1.74 5.83 0.63
N SER A 109 2.79 6.59 0.95
CA SER A 109 4.15 6.31 0.47
C SER A 109 4.71 4.98 0.97
N ILE A 110 4.47 4.62 2.24
CA ILE A 110 4.99 3.37 2.81
C ILE A 110 4.06 2.18 2.59
N PHE A 111 2.74 2.39 2.45
CA PHE A 111 1.77 1.32 2.26
C PHE A 111 1.45 1.01 0.80
N TYR A 112 1.82 1.85 -0.16
CA TYR A 112 1.73 1.48 -1.56
C TYR A 112 2.85 0.49 -1.96
N PRO A 113 2.54 -0.61 -2.68
CA PRO A 113 1.28 -0.87 -3.38
C PRO A 113 0.23 -1.68 -2.62
N SER A 114 0.53 -2.21 -1.43
CA SER A 114 -0.42 -3.04 -0.67
C SER A 114 -1.72 -2.33 -0.33
N LEU A 115 -1.63 -1.09 0.16
CA LEU A 115 -2.78 -0.25 0.48
C LEU A 115 -2.76 1.03 -0.35
N PHE A 116 -3.91 1.40 -0.90
CA PHE A 116 -4.05 2.64 -1.66
C PHE A 116 -5.48 3.19 -1.60
N TYR A 117 -5.71 4.30 -2.33
CA TYR A 117 -7.00 4.98 -2.45
C TYR A 117 -7.60 5.41 -1.10
N PRO A 118 -6.98 6.40 -0.42
CA PRO A 118 -7.51 6.92 0.84
C PRO A 118 -8.90 7.54 0.64
N LYS A 119 -9.89 7.07 1.39
CA LYS A 119 -11.24 7.65 1.40
C LYS A 119 -11.59 8.14 2.80
N LEU A 120 -11.85 9.45 2.92
CA LEU A 120 -12.26 10.04 4.19
C LEU A 120 -13.58 9.41 4.66
N ILE A 121 -13.61 9.00 5.93
CA ILE A 121 -14.81 8.48 6.61
C ILE A 121 -15.41 9.59 7.48
N SER A 122 -14.58 10.21 8.33
CA SER A 122 -14.97 11.28 9.23
C SER A 122 -13.74 12.07 9.70
N GLU A 123 -13.93 13.34 10.04
CA GLU A 123 -12.90 14.20 10.62
C GLU A 123 -13.57 15.14 11.62
N ASP A 124 -13.03 15.21 12.83
CA ASP A 124 -13.47 16.11 13.91
C ASP A 124 -12.25 16.72 14.62
N GLU A 125 -12.48 17.42 15.73
CA GLU A 125 -11.41 18.10 16.49
C GLU A 125 -10.47 17.14 17.23
N GLN A 126 -10.83 15.85 17.38
CA GLN A 126 -10.03 14.87 18.10
C GLN A 126 -9.33 13.90 17.16
N CYS A 127 -9.89 13.62 15.98
CA CYS A 127 -9.36 12.60 15.10
C CYS A 127 -9.80 12.71 13.63
N CYS A 128 -9.01 12.07 12.77
CA CYS A 128 -9.27 11.93 11.34
C CYS A 128 -9.30 10.45 10.97
N LEU A 129 -10.44 9.97 10.51
CA LEU A 129 -10.65 8.60 10.05
C LEU A 129 -10.77 8.52 8.54
N PHE A 130 -10.07 7.58 7.94
CA PHE A 130 -10.15 7.26 6.52
C PHE A 130 -9.91 5.78 6.29
N SER A 131 -10.41 5.23 5.18
CA SER A 131 -10.13 3.85 4.77
C SER A 131 -9.06 3.82 3.67
N LEU A 132 -8.35 2.70 3.60
CA LEU A 132 -7.53 2.30 2.46
C LEU A 132 -8.03 0.96 1.92
N ILE A 133 -7.95 0.79 0.60
CA ILE A 133 -8.23 -0.49 -0.07
C ILE A 133 -6.99 -1.38 0.05
N ASN A 134 -7.19 -2.62 0.47
CA ASN A 134 -6.13 -3.63 0.54
C ASN A 134 -6.10 -4.49 -0.72
N GLU A 135 -5.04 -4.35 -1.49
CA GLU A 135 -4.73 -5.20 -2.65
C GLU A 135 -3.39 -5.91 -2.48
N ALA A 136 -2.92 -6.05 -1.23
CA ALA A 136 -1.68 -6.72 -0.93
C ALA A 136 -1.66 -8.12 -1.54
N LYS A 137 -0.59 -8.43 -2.28
CA LYS A 137 -0.30 -9.79 -2.78
C LYS A 137 0.85 -10.46 -2.03
N LYS A 138 1.55 -9.70 -1.18
CA LYS A 138 2.64 -10.13 -0.30
C LYS A 138 2.78 -9.15 0.88
N GLY A 139 3.60 -9.50 1.86
CA GLY A 139 3.87 -8.64 3.01
C GLY A 139 2.80 -8.71 4.08
N PHE A 140 2.87 -7.79 5.06
CA PHE A 140 2.03 -7.82 6.27
C PHE A 140 0.53 -7.82 5.97
N PHE A 141 0.08 -6.92 5.10
CA PHE A 141 -1.35 -6.77 4.80
C PHE A 141 -1.94 -7.95 4.03
N PHE A 142 -1.09 -8.74 3.36
CA PHE A 142 -1.49 -10.01 2.74
C PHE A 142 -1.61 -11.13 3.78
N ASP A 143 -0.79 -11.14 4.84
CA ASP A 143 -0.80 -12.22 5.84
C ASP A 143 -2.19 -12.43 6.46
N PHE A 144 -3.03 -11.40 6.54
CA PHE A 144 -4.41 -11.52 7.05
C PHE A 144 -5.24 -12.57 6.31
N SER A 145 -5.00 -12.78 5.00
CA SER A 145 -5.68 -13.84 4.25
C SER A 145 -5.28 -15.24 4.73
N ALA A 146 -4.03 -15.43 5.16
CA ALA A 146 -3.57 -16.70 5.71
C ALA A 146 -4.27 -17.06 7.04
N TYR A 147 -4.81 -16.06 7.75
CA TYR A 147 -5.57 -16.22 8.99
C TYR A 147 -7.10 -16.15 8.79
N ASN A 148 -7.59 -16.19 7.53
CA ASN A 148 -9.01 -16.03 7.18
C ASN A 148 -9.64 -14.72 7.71
N ILE A 149 -8.83 -13.65 7.80
CA ILE A 149 -9.31 -12.32 8.21
C ILE A 149 -9.60 -11.50 6.96
N ILE A 150 -10.89 -11.22 6.74
CA ILE A 150 -11.35 -10.34 5.65
C ILE A 150 -10.77 -8.94 5.88
N SER A 151 -9.96 -8.47 4.93
CA SER A 151 -9.17 -7.25 5.07
C SER A 151 -9.23 -6.35 3.84
N GLU A 152 -10.28 -6.46 3.01
CA GLU A 152 -10.47 -5.65 1.79
C GLU A 152 -10.36 -4.14 2.03
N LEU A 153 -10.81 -3.70 3.21
CA LEU A 153 -10.66 -2.34 3.70
C LEU A 153 -9.93 -2.34 5.03
N ILE A 154 -9.03 -1.37 5.18
CA ILE A 154 -8.35 -1.07 6.44
C ILE A 154 -8.76 0.34 6.86
N VAL A 155 -9.31 0.47 8.07
CA VAL A 155 -9.66 1.78 8.64
C VAL A 155 -8.45 2.34 9.36
N VAL A 156 -8.09 3.57 9.05
CA VAL A 156 -7.01 4.32 9.70
C VAL A 156 -7.64 5.46 10.49
N ASN A 157 -7.24 5.59 11.75
CA ASN A 157 -7.61 6.68 12.63
C ASN A 157 -6.33 7.40 13.08
N VAL A 158 -6.23 8.69 12.77
CA VAL A 158 -5.13 9.55 13.21
C VAL A 158 -5.66 10.47 14.29
N ILE A 159 -5.17 10.29 15.52
CA ILE A 159 -5.58 11.09 16.69
C ILE A 159 -4.81 12.40 16.69
N ASP A 160 -5.50 13.51 16.99
CA ASP A 160 -4.87 14.82 17.18
C ASP A 160 -3.77 14.74 18.25
N PRO A 161 -2.55 15.26 18.00
CA PRO A 161 -1.44 15.19 18.93
C PRO A 161 -1.70 15.85 20.30
N GLN A 162 -2.65 16.79 20.39
CA GLN A 162 -3.08 17.42 21.64
C GLN A 162 -3.95 16.50 22.50
N HIS A 163 -4.50 15.43 21.91
CA HIS A 163 -5.39 14.49 22.58
C HIS A 163 -4.66 13.19 22.92
N LYS A 164 -4.89 12.69 24.15
CA LYS A 164 -4.40 11.37 24.55
C LYS A 164 -5.35 10.30 24.03
N LEU A 165 -4.79 9.18 23.58
CA LEU A 165 -5.59 7.97 23.30
C LEU A 165 -6.47 7.63 24.51
N ASN A 166 -7.76 7.44 24.25
CA ASN A 166 -8.76 7.12 25.25
C ASN A 166 -9.71 6.03 24.72
N LYS A 167 -10.65 5.63 25.57
CA LYS A 167 -11.63 4.58 25.25
C LYS A 167 -12.57 4.96 24.09
N GLU A 168 -12.91 6.24 23.98
CA GLU A 168 -13.83 6.74 22.94
C GLU A 168 -13.18 6.59 21.55
N HIS A 169 -11.90 6.91 21.39
CA HIS A 169 -11.20 6.71 20.11
C HIS A 169 -11.21 5.25 19.63
N ILE A 170 -11.09 4.29 20.56
CA ILE A 170 -11.16 2.85 20.25
C ILE A 170 -12.57 2.48 19.78
N TYR A 171 -13.60 2.89 20.50
CA TYR A 171 -14.99 2.58 20.13
C TYR A 171 -15.46 3.31 18.87
N THR A 172 -15.00 4.53 18.63
CA THR A 172 -15.26 5.25 17.38
C THR A 172 -14.65 4.48 16.21
N THR A 173 -13.40 4.02 16.33
CA THR A 173 -12.76 3.17 15.33
C THR A 173 -13.53 1.87 15.14
N LEU A 174 -13.93 1.21 16.23
CA LEU A 174 -14.70 -0.04 16.20
C LEU A 174 -16.01 0.10 15.43
N ARG A 175 -16.79 1.14 15.73
CA ARG A 175 -18.03 1.43 15.02
C ARG A 175 -17.79 1.67 13.53
N LYS A 176 -16.71 2.38 13.17
CA LYS A 176 -16.36 2.60 11.76
C LYS A 176 -15.89 1.34 11.05
N LEU A 177 -15.25 0.40 11.75
CA LEU A 177 -14.94 -0.91 11.20
C LEU A 177 -16.22 -1.66 10.81
N GLU A 178 -17.20 -1.71 11.70
CA GLU A 178 -18.49 -2.36 11.44
C GLU A 178 -19.25 -1.68 10.28
N GLU A 179 -19.36 -0.35 10.29
CA GLU A 179 -20.01 0.43 9.22
C GLU A 179 -19.35 0.19 7.84
N CYS A 180 -18.03 0.02 7.81
CA CYS A 180 -17.28 -0.21 6.57
C CYS A 180 -17.15 -1.70 6.21
N ASN A 181 -17.70 -2.62 7.01
CA ASN A 181 -17.48 -4.06 6.89
C ASN A 181 -15.98 -4.44 6.86
N ALA A 182 -15.16 -3.72 7.63
CA ALA A 182 -13.73 -3.92 7.76
C ALA A 182 -13.41 -4.65 9.07
N LYS A 183 -12.36 -5.47 9.10
CA LYS A 183 -11.90 -6.14 10.33
C LYS A 183 -10.62 -5.56 10.94
N ILE A 184 -9.92 -4.71 10.20
CA ILE A 184 -8.60 -4.21 10.59
C ILE A 184 -8.65 -2.68 10.74
N GLY A 185 -8.32 -2.21 11.93
CA GLY A 185 -8.17 -0.79 12.27
C GLY A 185 -6.73 -0.46 12.67
N LEU A 186 -6.21 0.67 12.21
CA LEU A 186 -4.91 1.22 12.62
C LEU A 186 -5.14 2.57 13.29
N ILE A 187 -4.85 2.69 14.58
CA ILE A 187 -4.97 3.94 15.33
C ILE A 187 -3.57 4.50 15.55
N PHE A 188 -3.27 5.65 14.96
CA PHE A 188 -2.02 6.37 15.12
C PHE A 188 -2.16 7.46 16.20
N CYS A 189 -1.23 7.48 17.14
CA CYS A 189 -1.12 8.51 18.16
C CYS A 189 0.34 8.84 18.49
N GLU A 190 0.61 10.08 18.92
CA GLU A 190 1.98 10.48 19.28
C GLU A 190 2.48 9.73 20.53
N ASN A 191 1.59 9.51 21.50
CA ASN A 191 1.93 8.90 22.78
C ASN A 191 1.71 7.38 22.78
N PRO A 192 2.55 6.60 23.48
CA PRO A 192 2.28 5.18 23.70
C PRO A 192 0.94 4.95 24.38
N ALA A 193 0.22 3.92 23.93
CA ALA A 193 -1.03 3.50 24.56
C ALA A 193 -0.77 2.96 25.98
N GLU A 194 -1.66 3.28 26.92
CA GLU A 194 -1.67 2.64 28.23
C GLU A 194 -2.01 1.14 28.10
N GLU A 195 -1.44 0.30 28.97
CA GLU A 195 -1.61 -1.16 28.95
C GLU A 195 -3.08 -1.58 28.94
N LYS A 196 -3.93 -0.91 29.72
CA LYS A 196 -5.39 -1.15 29.75
C LYS A 196 -6.07 -1.06 28.37
N TYR A 197 -5.56 -0.21 27.47
CA TYR A 197 -6.10 -0.07 26.12
C TYR A 197 -5.59 -1.16 25.18
N LEU A 198 -4.34 -1.60 25.37
CA LEU A 198 -3.77 -2.74 24.68
C LEU A 198 -4.54 -4.02 25.03
N ASP A 199 -4.85 -4.23 26.30
CA ASP A 199 -5.66 -5.38 26.73
C ASP A 199 -7.08 -5.29 26.19
N ARG A 200 -7.66 -4.09 26.15
CA ARG A 200 -9.00 -3.89 25.59
C ARG A 200 -9.08 -4.25 24.10
N VAL A 201 -8.08 -3.88 23.28
CA VAL A 201 -8.10 -4.26 21.85
C VAL A 201 -7.88 -5.76 21.64
N LYS A 202 -7.16 -6.44 22.54
CA LYS A 202 -7.02 -7.90 22.53
C LYS A 202 -8.33 -8.61 22.89
N GLU A 203 -9.08 -8.09 23.85
CA GLU A 203 -10.43 -8.59 24.19
C GLU A 203 -11.36 -8.47 22.97
N ILE A 204 -11.42 -7.29 22.34
CA ILE A 204 -12.24 -7.04 21.14
C ILE A 204 -11.86 -8.03 20.02
N SER A 205 -10.57 -8.24 19.79
CA SER A 205 -10.09 -9.22 18.81
C SER A 205 -10.56 -10.64 19.10
N LYS A 206 -10.52 -11.06 20.37
CA LYS A 206 -10.99 -12.38 20.80
C LYS A 206 -12.48 -12.54 20.58
N ASP A 207 -13.25 -11.54 21.02
CA ASP A 207 -14.70 -11.62 21.13
C ASP A 207 -15.39 -11.38 19.77
N GLU A 208 -14.90 -10.42 19.01
CA GLU A 208 -15.56 -9.91 17.79
C GLU A 208 -14.77 -10.27 16.51
N GLY A 209 -13.51 -10.71 16.64
CA GLY A 209 -12.65 -10.96 15.48
C GLY A 209 -12.25 -9.68 14.73
N LEU A 210 -12.26 -8.54 15.44
CA LEU A 210 -11.85 -7.23 14.95
C LEU A 210 -10.49 -6.85 15.55
N TYR A 211 -9.53 -6.45 14.71
CA TYR A 211 -8.15 -6.21 15.12
C TYR A 211 -7.83 -4.72 15.02
N ILE A 212 -7.56 -4.08 16.15
CA ILE A 212 -7.26 -2.65 16.24
C ILE A 212 -5.83 -2.44 16.73
N PHE A 213 -4.94 -2.05 15.83
CA PHE A 213 -3.54 -1.78 16.13
C PHE A 213 -3.38 -0.37 16.72
N LEU A 214 -2.77 -0.27 17.89
CA LEU A 214 -2.43 1.01 18.53
C LEU A 214 -0.97 1.33 18.20
N ILE A 215 -0.76 2.30 17.32
CA ILE A 215 0.53 2.62 16.69
C ILE A 215 1.04 3.95 17.25
N SER A 216 2.09 3.89 18.06
CA SER A 216 2.76 5.09 18.57
C SER A 216 3.68 5.72 17.52
N ARG A 217 4.15 6.95 17.80
CA ARG A 217 5.18 7.61 16.98
C ARG A 217 6.42 6.75 16.77
N ASN A 218 6.88 6.04 17.80
CA ASN A 218 8.05 5.16 17.68
C ASN A 218 7.79 4.00 16.71
N ASN A 219 6.60 3.40 16.75
CA ASN A 219 6.25 2.33 15.83
C ASN A 219 6.16 2.83 14.38
N LEU A 220 5.60 4.02 14.15
CA LEU A 220 5.61 4.63 12.82
C LEU A 220 7.04 4.83 12.29
N MET A 221 7.96 5.31 13.13
CA MET A 221 9.37 5.46 12.76
C MET A 221 10.04 4.14 12.42
N GLU A 222 9.73 3.07 13.16
CA GLU A 222 10.18 1.71 12.85
C GLU A 222 9.62 1.22 11.51
N MET A 223 8.33 1.41 11.24
CA MET A 223 7.70 1.07 9.95
C MET A 223 8.39 1.78 8.79
N ILE A 224 8.67 3.06 8.92
CA ILE A 224 9.37 3.85 7.90
C ILE A 224 10.79 3.32 7.68
N LYS A 225 11.51 2.99 8.76
CA LYS A 225 12.87 2.48 8.70
C LYS A 225 12.93 1.11 8.00
N GLU A 226 12.01 0.20 8.35
CA GLU A 226 11.88 -1.11 7.73
C GLU A 226 11.62 -0.98 6.23
N PHE A 227 10.63 -0.15 5.85
CA PHE A 227 10.32 0.13 4.45
C PHE A 227 11.53 0.71 3.70
N SER A 228 12.25 1.65 4.31
CA SER A 228 13.42 2.30 3.67
C SER A 228 14.62 1.37 3.48
N THR A 229 14.73 0.31 4.29
CA THR A 229 15.89 -0.60 4.25
C THR A 229 15.66 -1.76 3.29
N ILE A 230 14.45 -2.34 3.31
CA ILE A 230 14.13 -3.58 2.60
C ILE A 230 13.40 -3.29 1.28
N GLY A 231 12.71 -2.14 1.20
CA GLY A 231 11.83 -1.82 0.07
C GLY A 231 10.58 -2.70 0.00
N GLU A 232 10.35 -3.54 1.02
CA GLU A 232 9.21 -4.44 1.13
C GLU A 232 8.34 -4.10 2.33
N GLN A 233 7.06 -4.41 2.21
CA GLN A 233 6.02 -4.10 3.19
C GLN A 233 5.85 -5.24 4.18
N THR A 234 6.97 -5.73 4.72
CA THR A 234 6.98 -6.80 5.72
C THR A 234 6.43 -6.34 7.05
N PHE A 235 6.70 -5.09 7.43
CA PHE A 235 6.26 -4.43 8.67
C PHE A 235 6.36 -5.34 9.90
N ASP A 236 7.59 -5.71 10.27
CA ASP A 236 7.87 -6.62 11.38
C ASP A 236 7.39 -6.08 12.73
N VAL A 237 7.41 -4.75 12.91
CA VAL A 237 6.77 -4.09 14.04
C VAL A 237 5.27 -4.37 14.12
N LEU A 238 4.54 -4.32 12.99
CA LEU A 238 3.11 -4.63 12.95
C LEU A 238 2.85 -6.13 13.11
N ARG A 239 3.69 -7.00 12.51
CA ARG A 239 3.63 -8.45 12.74
C ARG A 239 3.83 -8.81 14.20
N SER A 240 4.74 -8.12 14.89
CA SER A 240 5.02 -8.34 16.31
C SER A 240 3.81 -7.95 17.16
N MET A 241 3.15 -6.83 16.86
CA MET A 241 1.87 -6.47 17.48
C MET A 241 0.80 -7.52 17.19
N PHE A 242 0.69 -7.98 15.94
CA PHE A 242 -0.33 -8.95 15.53
C PHE A 242 -0.21 -10.28 16.29
N LYS A 243 1.02 -10.75 16.55
CA LYS A 243 1.28 -11.96 17.35
C LYS A 243 0.82 -11.87 18.80
N THR A 244 0.57 -10.68 19.33
CA THR A 244 0.07 -10.51 20.70
C THR A 244 -1.45 -10.70 20.81
N TYR A 245 -2.17 -10.70 19.68
CA TYR A 245 -3.60 -10.97 19.69
C TYR A 245 -3.86 -12.47 19.90
N PRO A 246 -4.92 -12.81 20.64
CA PRO A 246 -5.31 -14.20 20.80
C PRO A 246 -5.71 -14.78 19.43
N GLY A 247 -5.09 -15.90 19.06
CA GLY A 247 -5.55 -16.66 17.90
C GLY A 247 -6.93 -17.24 18.20
N LYS A 248 -7.83 -17.26 17.20
CA LYS A 248 -8.97 -18.18 17.25
C LYS A 248 -8.39 -19.59 17.11
N VAL A 249 -8.42 -20.35 18.21
CA VAL A 249 -8.22 -21.81 18.20
C VAL A 249 -9.43 -22.46 17.55
#